data_AF-A0A1C4T601-F1
#
_entry.id   AF-A0A1C4T601-F1
#
_cell.length_a   1.000
_cell.length_b   1.000
_cell.length_c   1.000
_cell.angle_alpha   90.00
_cell.angle_beta   90.00
_cell.angle_gamma   90.00
#
_symmetry.space_group_name_H-M   'P 1'
#
loop_
_entity.id
_entity.type
_entity.pdbx_description
1 polymer ?
#
loop_
_entity_poly.entity_id
_entity_poly.type
_entity_poly.pdbx_seq_one_letter_code
_entity_poly.pdbx_strand_id
1 'polypeptide(L)'
;MRELAARYRATVLLKGSTTLIAEARDTPVRVNPTGTAYLATAGSGDVLSGLTGSLLAAGLAPRDAASVGAYLHGLAARHGSDGAPVSAQDVADGIPAAWRDVRAG
;
A
#
# COMPACT_ATOMS: atom_id res chain seq x y z
N MET A 1 -10.18 12.33 -5.28
CA MET A 1 -9.18 11.31 -5.68
C MET A 1 -9.03 11.21 -7.19
N ARG A 2 -10.06 10.83 -7.96
CA ARG A 2 -10.01 10.87 -9.44
C ARG A 2 -9.64 12.26 -9.98
N GLU A 3 -10.22 13.31 -9.40
CA GLU A 3 -9.85 14.70 -9.71
C GLU A 3 -8.36 14.99 -9.43
N LEU A 4 -7.81 14.47 -8.32
CA LEU A 4 -6.39 14.62 -8.00
C LEU A 4 -5.51 13.91 -9.03
N ALA A 5 -5.89 12.68 -9.40
CA ALA A 5 -5.18 11.89 -10.41
C ALA A 5 -5.19 12.59 -11.78
N ALA A 6 -6.34 13.14 -12.19
CA ALA A 6 -6.47 13.90 -13.43
C ALA A 6 -5.67 15.20 -13.39
N ARG A 7 -5.79 15.98 -12.32
CA ARG A 7 -5.11 17.28 -12.14
C ARG A 7 -3.59 17.15 -12.19
N TYR A 8 -3.04 16.12 -11.56
CA TYR A 8 -1.59 15.92 -11.47
C TYR A 8 -1.05 14.92 -12.51
N ARG A 9 -1.92 14.35 -13.36
CA ARG A 9 -1.56 13.30 -14.32
C ARG A 9 -0.76 12.15 -13.68
N ALA A 10 -1.17 11.77 -12.46
CA ALA A 10 -0.44 10.86 -11.60
C ALA A 10 -1.31 9.68 -11.15
N THR A 11 -0.66 8.61 -10.70
CA THR A 11 -1.32 7.59 -9.89
C THR A 11 -1.41 8.09 -8.46
N VAL A 12 -2.62 8.02 -7.88
CA VAL A 12 -2.92 8.46 -6.51
C VAL A 12 -3.28 7.26 -5.66
N LEU A 13 -2.58 7.09 -4.54
CA LEU A 13 -3.01 6.23 -3.45
C LEU A 13 -3.67 7.09 -2.37
N LEU A 14 -4.93 6.79 -2.06
CA LEU A 14 -5.60 7.33 -0.88
C LEU A 14 -5.55 6.27 0.23
N LYS A 15 -4.62 6.46 1.17
CA LYS A 15 -4.42 5.52 2.28
C LYS A 15 -5.55 5.61 3.31
N GLY A 16 -5.90 4.46 3.89
CA GLY A 16 -6.92 4.28 4.92
C GLY A 16 -7.04 2.80 5.29
N SER A 17 -8.01 2.46 6.13
CA SER A 17 -8.37 1.05 6.41
C SER A 17 -8.70 0.29 5.11
N THR A 18 -9.29 1.00 4.15
CA THR A 18 -9.36 0.60 2.75
C THR A 18 -8.55 1.59 1.93
N THR A 19 -7.52 1.11 1.22
CA THR A 19 -6.71 1.97 0.34
C THR A 19 -7.31 1.98 -1.06
N LEU A 20 -7.47 3.17 -1.63
CA LEU A 20 -7.95 3.35 -3.01
C LEU A 20 -6.77 3.72 -3.92
N ILE A 21 -6.72 3.13 -5.12
CA ILE A 21 -5.72 3.45 -6.14
C ILE A 21 -6.41 3.89 -7.45
N ALA A 22 -6.09 5.10 -7.90
CA ALA A 22 -6.63 5.69 -9.13
C ALA A 22 -5.49 6.21 -9.99
N GLU A 23 -5.65 6.10 -11.30
CA GLU A 23 -4.78 6.75 -12.29
C GLU A 23 -5.53 7.88 -12.98
N ALA A 24 -4.78 8.72 -13.71
CA ALA A 24 -5.32 9.88 -14.42
C ALA A 24 -6.26 9.52 -15.57
N ARG A 25 -6.12 8.31 -16.13
CA ARG A 25 -6.98 7.79 -17.18
C ARG A 25 -8.33 7.38 -16.61
N ASP A 26 -9.36 7.41 -17.44
CA ASP A 26 -10.68 6.93 -17.06
C ASP A 26 -10.69 5.40 -16.98
N THR A 27 -10.19 4.89 -15.86
CA THR A 27 -10.14 3.46 -15.54
C THR A 27 -10.79 3.20 -14.18
N PRO A 28 -11.20 1.97 -13.89
CA PRO A 28 -11.73 1.60 -12.58
C PRO A 28 -10.72 1.84 -11.45
N VAL A 29 -11.19 2.41 -10.34
CA VAL A 29 -10.41 2.54 -9.11
C VAL A 29 -10.15 1.14 -8.56
N ARG A 30 -8.90 0.82 -8.24
CA ARG A 30 -8.57 -0.41 -7.50
C ARG A 30 -8.79 -0.15 -6.01
N VAL A 31 -9.31 -1.17 -5.32
CA VAL A 31 -9.63 -1.11 -3.90
C VAL A 31 -8.81 -2.19 -3.20
N ASN A 32 -8.03 -1.80 -2.20
CA ASN A 32 -7.26 -2.71 -1.37
C ASN A 32 -7.86 -2.75 0.05
N PRO A 33 -8.57 -3.84 0.42
CA PRO A 33 -9.18 -4.00 1.73
C PRO A 33 -8.24 -4.64 2.75
N THR A 34 -6.97 -4.90 2.41
CA THR A 34 -6.01 -5.53 3.34
C THR A 34 -5.58 -4.60 4.48
N GLY A 35 -5.82 -3.29 4.37
CA GLY A 35 -5.54 -2.35 5.45
C GLY A 35 -6.28 -2.68 6.75
N THR A 36 -5.78 -2.11 7.84
CA THR A 36 -6.37 -2.18 9.17
C THR A 36 -6.35 -0.78 9.80
N ALA A 37 -7.23 -0.52 10.77
CA ALA A 37 -7.21 0.73 11.53
C ALA A 37 -5.87 0.94 12.26
N TYR A 38 -5.17 -0.14 12.60
CA TYR A 38 -3.85 -0.08 13.24
C TYR A 38 -2.76 0.55 12.36
N LEU A 39 -2.99 0.71 11.05
CA LEU A 39 -2.11 1.47 10.17
C LEU A 39 -2.19 2.99 10.37
N ALA A 40 -3.08 3.47 11.24
CA ALA A 40 -3.18 4.88 11.63
C ALA A 40 -2.04 5.33 12.59
N THR A 41 -0.91 4.64 12.60
CA THR A 41 0.29 5.00 13.35
C THR A 41 1.19 5.96 12.55
N ALA A 42 1.89 6.86 13.24
CA ALA A 42 2.91 7.71 12.63
C ALA A 42 3.99 6.87 11.93
N GLY A 43 4.44 7.32 10.75
CA GLY A 43 5.48 6.63 9.97
C GLY A 43 4.98 5.51 9.04
N SER A 44 3.76 4.99 9.20
CA SER A 44 3.25 3.93 8.29
C SER A 44 3.18 4.40 6.82
N GLY A 45 2.89 5.68 6.60
CA GLY A 45 2.92 6.30 5.28
C GLY A 45 4.32 6.32 4.65
N ASP A 46 5.37 6.43 5.46
CA ASP A 46 6.75 6.44 4.98
C ASP A 46 7.16 5.03 4.53
N VAL A 47 6.75 4.00 5.28
CA VAL A 47 6.93 2.59 4.89
C VAL A 47 6.22 2.29 3.57
N LEU A 48 4.95 2.69 3.44
CA LEU A 48 4.18 2.49 2.20
C LEU A 48 4.82 3.23 1.01
N SER A 49 5.27 4.47 1.21
CA SER A 49 5.87 5.26 0.12
C SER A 49 7.24 4.70 -0.30
N GLY A 50 8.07 4.28 0.65
CA GLY A 50 9.34 3.61 0.38
C GLY A 50 9.17 2.28 -0.36
N LEU A 51 8.22 1.45 0.08
CA LEU A 51 7.87 0.19 -0.60
C LEU A 51 7.35 0.44 -2.03
N THR A 52 6.48 1.44 -2.21
CA THR A 52 5.98 1.79 -3.54
C THR A 52 7.11 2.31 -4.43
N GLY A 53 8.02 3.12 -3.88
CA GLY A 53 9.21 3.62 -4.57
C GLY A 53 10.16 2.51 -5.02
N SER A 54 10.40 1.50 -4.18
CA SER A 54 11.25 0.38 -4.55
C SER A 54 10.65 -0.48 -5.67
N LEU A 55 9.32 -0.68 -5.65
CA LEU A 55 8.60 -1.38 -6.71
C LEU A 55 8.64 -0.62 -8.05
N LEU A 56 8.51 0.71 -8.01
CA LEU A 56 8.71 1.57 -9.18
C LEU A 56 10.14 1.45 -9.72
N ALA A 57 11.14 1.50 -8.85
CA ALA A 57 12.55 1.35 -9.23
C ALA A 57 12.84 -0.05 -9.81
N ALA A 58 12.11 -1.08 -9.37
CA ALA A 58 12.17 -2.43 -9.93
C ALA A 58 11.44 -2.58 -11.28
N GLY A 59 10.80 -1.52 -11.79
CA GLY A 59 10.20 -1.48 -13.13
C GLY A 59 8.69 -1.71 -13.19
N LEU A 60 7.98 -1.76 -12.05
CA LEU A 60 6.52 -1.87 -12.08
C LEU A 60 5.89 -0.57 -12.60
N ALA A 61 4.80 -0.72 -13.36
CA ALA A 61 3.97 0.42 -13.74
C ALA A 61 3.40 1.10 -12.48
N PRO A 62 3.20 2.44 -12.46
CA PRO A 62 2.80 3.15 -11.25
C PRO A 62 1.55 2.63 -10.55
N ARG A 63 0.51 2.26 -11.32
CA ARG A 63 -0.72 1.67 -10.76
C ARG A 63 -0.49 0.30 -10.14
N ASP A 64 0.42 -0.50 -10.71
CA ASP A 64 0.76 -1.82 -10.18
C ASP A 64 1.65 -1.71 -8.96
N ALA A 65 2.68 -0.87 -8.98
CA ALA A 65 3.51 -0.56 -7.82
C ALA A 65 2.66 -0.06 -6.64
N ALA A 66 1.72 0.85 -6.91
CA ALA A 66 0.75 1.33 -5.93
C ALA A 66 -0.12 0.20 -5.35
N SER A 67 -0.61 -0.70 -6.20
CA SER A 67 -1.50 -1.78 -5.79
C SER A 67 -0.78 -2.84 -4.96
N VAL A 68 0.40 -3.27 -5.44
CA VAL A 68 1.25 -4.24 -4.75
C VAL A 68 1.76 -3.66 -3.44
N GLY A 69 2.24 -2.42 -3.44
CA GLY A 69 2.70 -1.71 -2.25
C GLY A 69 1.60 -1.62 -1.18
N ALA A 70 0.39 -1.20 -1.57
CA ALA A 70 -0.74 -1.13 -0.65
C ALA A 70 -1.12 -2.50 -0.08
N TYR A 71 -1.13 -3.54 -0.93
CA TYR A 71 -1.48 -4.90 -0.52
C TYR A 71 -0.47 -5.48 0.48
N LEU A 72 0.81 -5.45 0.14
CA LEU A 72 1.88 -5.95 1.00
C LEU A 72 1.98 -5.18 2.32
N HIS A 73 1.83 -3.86 2.28
CA HIS A 73 1.80 -3.02 3.48
C HIS A 73 0.62 -3.37 4.40
N GLY A 74 -0.58 -3.60 3.84
CA GLY A 74 -1.74 -4.05 4.60
C GLY A 74 -1.55 -5.43 5.22
N LEU A 75 -1.03 -6.38 4.44
CA LEU A 75 -0.75 -7.74 4.90
C LEU A 75 0.34 -7.77 5.99
N ALA A 76 1.43 -7.02 5.81
CA ALA A 76 2.49 -6.89 6.80
C ALA A 76 1.97 -6.32 8.12
N ALA A 77 1.09 -5.30 8.05
CA ALA A 77 0.44 -4.76 9.24
C ALA A 77 -0.45 -5.79 9.95
N ARG A 78 -1.16 -6.65 9.22
CA ARG A 78 -1.94 -7.73 9.84
C ARG A 78 -1.05 -8.71 10.59
N HIS A 79 0.07 -9.11 9.97
CA HIS A 79 1.05 -10.00 10.62
C HIS A 79 1.67 -9.38 11.86
N GLY A 80 2.08 -8.11 11.79
CA GLY A 80 2.68 -7.40 12.92
C GLY A 80 1.70 -6.99 14.01
N SER A 81 0.41 -6.83 13.66
CA SER A 81 -0.61 -6.38 14.62
C SER A 81 -1.03 -7.46 15.61
N ASP A 82 -1.18 -8.72 15.18
CA ASP A 82 -1.84 -9.79 15.97
C ASP A 82 -3.11 -9.32 16.73
N GLY A 83 -3.91 -8.44 16.10
CA GLY A 83 -5.11 -7.86 16.71
C GLY A 83 -4.87 -6.65 17.64
N ALA A 84 -3.67 -6.09 17.67
CA ALA A 84 -3.27 -4.93 18.46
C ALA A 84 -2.69 -3.79 17.58
N PRO A 85 -2.58 -2.56 18.11
CA PRO A 85 -1.89 -1.47 17.41
C PRO A 85 -0.47 -1.85 16.98
N VAL A 86 -0.07 -1.42 15.79
CA VAL A 86 1.21 -1.77 15.16
C VAL A 86 2.03 -0.51 14.91
N SER A 87 3.34 -0.55 15.16
CA SER A 87 4.24 0.56 14.84
C SER A 87 4.62 0.55 13.36
N ALA A 88 5.14 1.66 12.84
CA ALA A 88 5.68 1.68 11.48
C ALA A 88 6.83 0.68 11.30
N GLN A 89 7.65 0.47 12.33
CA GLN A 89 8.76 -0.47 12.30
C GLN A 89 8.26 -1.91 12.18
N ASP A 90 7.25 -2.29 12.97
CA ASP A 90 6.65 -3.64 12.90
C ASP A 90 6.06 -3.92 11.50
N VAL A 91 5.44 -2.91 10.88
CA VAL A 91 4.95 -3.03 9.49
C VAL A 91 6.12 -3.25 8.53
N ALA A 92 7.21 -2.49 8.66
CA ALA A 92 8.38 -2.64 7.79
C ALA A 92 9.01 -4.04 7.94
N ASP A 93 9.17 -4.51 9.18
CA ASP A 93 9.74 -5.82 9.51
C ASP A 93 8.84 -6.98 9.04
N GLY A 94 7.52 -6.74 8.92
CA GLY A 94 6.54 -7.69 8.39
C GLY A 94 6.55 -7.86 6.86
N ILE A 95 7.15 -6.94 6.09
CA ILE A 95 7.11 -6.96 4.62
C ILE A 95 7.68 -8.27 4.03
N PRO A 96 8.84 -8.79 4.47
CA PRO A 96 9.37 -10.05 3.93
C PRO A 96 8.45 -11.25 4.15
N ALA A 97 7.71 -11.29 5.26
CA ALA A 97 6.72 -12.33 5.52
C ALA A 97 5.53 -12.21 4.57
N ALA A 98 4.95 -10.99 4.47
CA ALA A 98 3.87 -10.71 3.53
C ALA A 98 4.24 -11.05 2.08
N TRP A 99 5.49 -10.77 1.67
CA TRP A 99 5.99 -11.12 0.34
C TRP A 99 6.04 -12.62 0.09
N ARG A 100 6.52 -13.40 1.07
CA ARG A 100 6.58 -14.86 0.97
C ARG A 100 5.20 -15.46 0.81
N ASP A 101 4.22 -14.96 1.57
CA ASP A 101 2.84 -15.45 1.51
C ASP A 101 2.22 -15.23 0.13
N VAL A 102 2.43 -14.05 -0.46
CA VAL A 102 1.95 -13.75 -1.83
C VAL A 102 2.60 -14.63 -2.89
N ARG A 103 3.86 -15.06 -2.70
CA ARG A 103 4.54 -15.95 -3.65
C ARG A 103 4.21 -17.43 -3.47
N ALA A 104 3.70 -17.81 -2.29
CA ALA A 104 3.37 -19.19 -1.95
C ALA A 104 1.95 -19.58 -2.35
N GLY A 105 1.05 -18.60 -2.55
CA GLY A 105 -0.28 -18.79 -3.13
C GLY A 105 -0.29 -18.69 -4.65
#